data_AF-A0A957Z711-F1
#
_entry.id   AF-A0A957Z711-F1
#
_cell.length_a   1.000
_cell.length_b   1.000
_cell.length_c   1.000
_cell.angle_alpha   90.00
_cell.angle_beta   90.00
_cell.angle_gamma   90.00
#
_symmetry.space_group_name_H-M   'P 1'
#
loop_
_entity.id
_entity.type
_entity.pdbx_description
1 polymer ?
#
loop_
_entity_poly.entity_id
_entity_poly.type
_entity_poly.pdbx_seq_one_letter_code
_entity_poly.pdbx_strand_id
1 'polypeptide(L)'
;MIGRIAGRLEYKALDHVLIDVRGVGYIVFATDRTLAALPGPGEAVALYTDLLVREDLLQLFGFPTLVEKEWFRLLMSVQGVGAKAALAILGALGPDGVSRAIALGDWNAVKAAKGVGPKTAQRVVNELKDKAPAVMAMSGAAPATASAAAQAN
;
A
#
# COMPACT_ATOMS: atom_id res chain seq x y z
N MET A 1 -14.82 1.88 4.16
CA MET A 1 -15.56 2.96 4.85
C MET A 1 -14.68 4.20 5.08
N ILE A 2 -13.37 4.07 5.38
CA ILE A 2 -12.44 5.21 5.40
C ILE A 2 -11.56 5.13 4.13
N GLY A 3 -11.74 6.07 3.19
CA GLY A 3 -11.11 6.02 1.86
C GLY A 3 -9.80 6.81 1.73
N ARG A 4 -9.64 7.86 2.55
CA ARG A 4 -8.47 8.72 2.60
C ARG A 4 -8.43 9.43 3.96
N ILE A 5 -7.23 9.62 4.48
CA ILE A 5 -6.95 10.45 5.65
C ILE A 5 -6.01 11.57 5.23
N ALA A 6 -6.25 12.78 5.73
CA ALA A 6 -5.37 13.93 5.56
C ALA A 6 -5.30 14.70 6.88
N GLY A 7 -4.10 14.94 7.38
CA GLY A 7 -3.87 15.47 8.71
C GLY A 7 -2.41 15.79 8.97
N ARG A 8 -2.03 15.87 10.25
CA ARG A 8 -0.62 16.06 10.66
C ARG A 8 -0.03 14.73 11.13
N LEU A 9 1.19 14.44 10.69
CA LEU A 9 1.94 13.29 11.17
C LEU A 9 2.40 13.58 12.60
N GLU A 10 1.94 12.81 13.58
CA GLU A 10 2.27 13.07 14.98
C GLU A 10 3.36 12.13 15.48
N TYR A 11 3.32 10.87 15.03
CA TYR A 11 4.29 9.85 15.41
C TYR A 11 4.56 8.89 14.26
N LYS A 12 5.80 8.37 14.21
CA LYS A 12 6.25 7.40 13.21
C LYS A 12 6.92 6.24 13.91
N ALA A 13 6.31 5.07 13.81
CA ALA A 13 6.85 3.80 14.28
C ALA A 13 7.57 3.06 13.15
N LEU A 14 7.95 1.80 13.42
CA LEU A 14 8.59 0.93 12.43
C LEU A 14 7.59 0.40 11.38
N ASP A 15 6.32 0.24 11.73
CA ASP A 15 5.30 -0.40 10.89
C ASP A 15 4.02 0.44 10.70
N HIS A 16 3.90 1.56 11.40
CA HIS A 16 2.74 2.44 11.35
C HIS A 16 3.09 3.91 11.64
N VAL A 17 2.13 4.79 11.37
CA VAL A 17 2.16 6.19 11.76
C VAL A 17 0.89 6.58 12.51
N LEU A 18 1.00 7.60 13.36
CA LEU A 18 -0.14 8.29 13.97
C LEU A 18 -0.40 9.58 13.19
N ILE A 19 -1.61 9.73 12.68
CA ILE A 19 -2.05 10.94 11.98
C ILE A 19 -3.16 11.61 12.78
N ASP A 20 -2.92 12.83 13.25
CA ASP A 20 -3.96 13.66 13.84
C ASP A 20 -4.83 14.28 12.74
N VAL A 21 -6.13 14.06 12.84
CA VAL A 21 -7.14 14.73 12.03
C VAL A 21 -8.06 15.52 12.95
N ARG A 22 -7.66 16.76 13.25
CA ARG A 22 -8.46 17.70 14.06
C ARG A 22 -8.79 17.14 15.46
N GLY A 23 -7.81 16.55 16.12
CA GLY A 23 -7.94 15.99 17.48
C GLY A 23 -8.33 14.51 17.54
N VAL A 24 -8.44 13.83 16.40
CA VAL A 24 -8.64 12.37 16.33
C VAL A 24 -7.40 11.73 15.74
N GLY A 25 -6.70 10.94 16.56
CA GLY A 25 -5.50 10.20 16.16
C GLY A 25 -5.82 8.87 15.48
N TYR A 26 -5.42 8.74 14.21
CA TYR A 26 -5.55 7.50 13.45
C TYR A 26 -4.21 6.77 13.39
N ILE A 27 -4.19 5.51 13.83
CA ILE A 27 -3.06 4.61 13.59
C ILE A 27 -3.22 4.00 12.20
N VAL A 28 -2.23 4.25 11.33
CA VAL A 28 -2.23 3.81 9.94
C VAL A 28 -0.98 2.97 9.68
N PHE A 29 -1.18 1.69 9.39
CA PHE A 29 -0.12 0.76 9.00
C PHE A 29 0.27 0.98 7.54
N ALA A 30 1.56 0.94 7.23
CA ALA A 30 2.04 1.14 5.86
C ALA A 30 3.30 0.31 5.60
N THR A 31 3.74 0.26 4.34
CA THR A 31 5.00 -0.42 4.01
C THR A 31 6.21 0.41 4.47
N ASP A 32 7.35 -0.24 4.74
CA ASP A 32 8.61 0.46 5.05
C ASP A 32 8.97 1.52 3.99
N ARG A 33 8.70 1.22 2.71
CA ARG A 33 8.87 2.16 1.60
C ARG A 33 7.99 3.39 1.76
N THR A 34 6.71 3.21 2.06
CA THR A 34 5.77 4.30 2.30
C THR A 34 6.21 5.12 3.50
N LEU A 35 6.52 4.46 4.62
CA LEU A 35 6.98 5.13 5.83
C LEU A 35 8.23 5.95 5.54
N ALA A 36 9.24 5.41 4.86
CA ALA A 36 10.45 6.16 4.50
C ALA A 36 10.18 7.41 3.65
N ALA A 37 9.16 7.39 2.79
CA ALA A 37 8.78 8.52 1.94
C ALA A 37 7.91 9.57 2.67
N LEU A 38 7.37 9.26 3.85
CA LEU A 38 6.57 10.22 4.62
C LEU A 38 7.43 11.32 5.25
N PRO A 39 6.87 12.54 5.39
CA PRO A 39 7.54 13.64 6.06
C PRO A 39 7.81 13.37 7.55
N GLY A 40 8.46 14.33 8.22
CA GLY A 40 8.72 14.28 9.66
C GLY A 40 7.47 14.58 10.51
N PRO A 41 7.51 14.30 11.83
CA PRO A 41 6.47 14.71 12.76
C PRO A 41 6.19 16.21 12.74
N GLY A 42 4.92 16.60 12.85
CA GLY A 42 4.41 17.96 12.78
C GLY A 42 3.96 18.40 11.38
N GLU A 43 4.39 17.70 10.33
CA GLU A 43 4.11 18.06 8.94
C GLU A 43 2.80 17.46 8.42
N ALA A 44 2.28 18.06 7.34
CA ALA A 44 1.05 17.61 6.71
C ALA A 44 1.28 16.32 5.91
N VAL A 45 0.35 15.38 6.04
CA VAL A 45 0.39 14.10 5.34
C VAL A 45 -1.00 13.72 4.86
N ALA A 46 -1.08 13.05 3.71
CA ALA A 46 -2.31 12.44 3.24
C ALA A 46 -2.04 11.04 2.68
N LEU A 47 -2.90 10.09 3.03
CA LEU A 47 -2.82 8.70 2.59
C LEU A 47 -4.19 8.22 2.15
N TYR A 48 -4.23 7.49 1.04
CA TYR A 48 -5.37 6.64 0.71
C TYR A 48 -5.40 5.47 1.67
N THR A 49 -6.59 5.08 2.10
CA THR A 49 -6.72 4.07 3.16
C THR A 49 -7.61 2.90 2.76
N ASP A 50 -7.28 1.74 3.29
CA ASP A 50 -8.13 0.55 3.28
C ASP A 50 -8.36 0.08 4.72
N LEU A 51 -9.63 -0.07 5.10
CA LEU A 51 -10.03 -0.48 6.46
C LEU A 51 -10.30 -1.98 6.45
N LEU A 52 -9.43 -2.73 7.10
CA LEU A 52 -9.61 -4.15 7.35
C LEU A 52 -10.45 -4.35 8.61
N VAL A 53 -11.59 -5.02 8.44
CA VAL A 53 -12.52 -5.36 9.52
C VAL A 53 -12.54 -6.88 9.67
N ARG A 54 -12.22 -7.37 10.87
CA ARG A 54 -12.46 -8.73 11.34
C ARG A 54 -13.23 -8.67 12.65
N GLU A 55 -13.69 -9.81 13.15
CA GLU A 55 -14.56 -9.89 14.34
C GLU A 55 -13.99 -9.17 15.57
N ASP A 56 -12.67 -9.25 15.77
CA ASP A 56 -11.95 -8.72 16.93
C ASP A 56 -10.95 -7.62 16.56
N LEU A 57 -10.94 -7.17 15.29
CA LEU A 57 -9.87 -6.33 14.77
C LEU A 57 -10.34 -5.31 13.74
N LEU A 58 -10.00 -4.06 14.01
CA LEU A 58 -10.13 -2.93 13.10
C LEU A 58 -8.74 -2.37 12.83
N GLN A 59 -8.26 -2.48 11.59
CA GLN A 59 -6.95 -1.99 11.20
C GLN A 59 -7.03 -1.14 9.93
N LEU A 60 -6.32 -0.02 9.95
CA LEU A 60 -6.26 0.89 8.82
C LEU A 60 -4.90 0.79 8.13
N PHE A 61 -4.92 0.55 6.83
CA PHE A 61 -3.73 0.49 5.98
C PHE A 61 -3.66 1.72 5.09
N GLY A 62 -2.48 2.32 4.96
CA GLY A 62 -2.25 3.58 4.25
C GLY A 62 -1.33 3.43 3.05
N PHE A 63 -1.69 4.14 1.97
CA PHE A 63 -0.98 4.13 0.69
C PHE A 63 -0.85 5.56 0.15
N PRO A 64 0.30 5.92 -0.43
CA PRO A 64 0.52 7.25 -0.99
C PRO A 64 -0.31 7.49 -2.27
N THR A 65 -0.62 6.42 -3.00
CA THR A 65 -1.38 6.47 -4.26
C THR A 65 -2.57 5.54 -4.24
N LEU A 66 -3.58 5.84 -5.07
CA LEU A 66 -4.74 4.97 -5.24
C LEU A 66 -4.34 3.63 -5.89
N VAL A 67 -3.36 3.65 -6.79
CA VAL A 67 -2.84 2.45 -7.48
C VAL A 67 -2.24 1.46 -6.48
N GLU A 68 -1.45 1.94 -5.51
CA GLU A 68 -0.91 1.08 -4.45
C GLU A 68 -2.01 0.48 -3.57
N LYS A 69 -3.03 1.28 -3.24
CA LYS A 69 -4.20 0.79 -2.50
C LYS A 69 -4.92 -0.32 -3.27
N GLU A 70 -5.19 -0.14 -4.55
CA GLU A 70 -5.89 -1.15 -5.35
C GLU A 70 -5.04 -2.41 -5.55
N TRP A 71 -3.72 -2.28 -5.66
CA TRP A 71 -2.83 -3.44 -5.61
C TRP A 71 -2.91 -4.19 -4.28
N PHE A 72 -2.95 -3.49 -3.15
CA PHE A 72 -3.11 -4.12 -1.84
C PHE A 72 -4.42 -4.92 -1.77
N ARG A 73 -5.53 -4.32 -2.20
CA ARG A 73 -6.83 -4.99 -2.25
C ARG A 73 -6.84 -6.20 -3.17
N LEU A 74 -6.20 -6.08 -4.32
CA LEU A 74 -6.10 -7.19 -5.28
C LEU A 74 -5.26 -8.34 -4.71
N LEU A 75 -4.12 -8.04 -4.07
CA LEU A 75 -3.29 -9.03 -3.38
C LEU A 75 -4.06 -9.73 -2.25
N MET A 76 -4.84 -8.98 -1.47
CA MET A 76 -5.73 -9.51 -0.43
C MET A 76 -6.81 -10.47 -0.95
N SER A 77 -7.12 -10.44 -2.25
CA SER A 77 -8.08 -11.37 -2.86
C SER A 77 -7.51 -12.77 -3.11
N VAL A 78 -6.19 -12.94 -3.03
CA VAL A 78 -5.52 -14.24 -3.24
C VAL A 78 -5.61 -15.07 -1.98
N GLN A 79 -6.09 -16.31 -2.10
CA GLN A 79 -6.23 -17.19 -0.94
C GLN A 79 -4.86 -17.50 -0.32
N GLY A 80 -4.71 -17.17 0.97
CA GLY A 80 -3.45 -17.33 1.72
C GLY A 80 -2.61 -16.07 1.78
N VAL A 81 -3.06 -14.97 1.18
CA VAL A 81 -2.45 -13.64 1.32
C VAL A 81 -3.28 -12.80 2.29
N GLY A 82 -2.70 -12.51 3.47
CA GLY A 82 -3.24 -11.54 4.42
C GLY A 82 -2.52 -10.19 4.34
N ALA A 83 -2.99 -9.21 5.12
CA ALA A 83 -2.51 -7.83 5.04
C ALA A 83 -0.99 -7.70 5.18
N LYS A 84 -0.38 -8.44 6.11
CA LYS A 84 1.08 -8.46 6.30
C LYS A 84 1.83 -8.94 5.05
N ALA A 85 1.34 -9.99 4.40
CA ALA A 85 1.95 -10.51 3.18
C ALA A 85 1.74 -9.55 2.01
N ALA A 86 0.55 -8.97 1.86
CA ALA A 86 0.27 -7.97 0.84
C ALA A 86 1.17 -6.72 0.98
N LEU A 87 1.31 -6.18 2.20
CA LEU A 87 2.25 -5.09 2.49
C LEU A 87 3.71 -5.49 2.23
N ALA A 88 4.12 -6.70 2.58
CA ALA A 88 5.49 -7.16 2.32
C ALA A 88 5.78 -7.25 0.81
N ILE A 89 4.84 -7.75 0.02
CA ILE A 89 4.94 -7.81 -1.44
C ILE A 89 5.06 -6.39 -2.03
N LEU A 90 4.18 -5.48 -1.61
CA LEU A 90 4.21 -4.09 -2.08
C LEU A 90 5.44 -3.33 -1.62
N GLY A 91 5.89 -3.53 -0.39
CA GLY A 91 7.11 -2.90 0.14
C GLY A 91 8.35 -3.35 -0.62
N ALA A 92 8.46 -4.65 -0.93
CA ALA A 92 9.59 -5.22 -1.64
C ALA A 92 9.63 -4.79 -3.12
N LEU A 93 8.51 -4.90 -3.83
CA LEU A 93 8.46 -4.73 -5.29
C LEU A 93 7.97 -3.35 -5.73
N GLY A 94 7.12 -2.70 -4.94
CA GLY A 94 6.32 -1.55 -5.39
C GLY A 94 5.24 -1.93 -6.41
N PRO A 95 4.37 -0.99 -6.79
CA PRO A 95 3.25 -1.25 -7.71
C PRO A 95 3.73 -1.72 -9.09
N ASP A 96 4.79 -1.12 -9.64
CA ASP A 96 5.33 -1.49 -10.95
C ASP A 96 6.04 -2.85 -10.92
N GLY A 97 6.75 -3.14 -9.82
CA GLY A 97 7.41 -4.43 -9.62
C GLY A 97 6.41 -5.57 -9.49
N VAL A 98 5.31 -5.36 -8.76
CA VAL A 98 4.20 -6.32 -8.67
C VAL A 98 3.57 -6.53 -10.05
N SER A 99 3.31 -5.44 -10.78
CA SER A 99 2.78 -5.50 -12.14
C SER A 99 3.66 -6.36 -13.04
N ARG A 100 4.97 -6.08 -13.06
CA ARG A 100 5.95 -6.83 -13.86
C ARG A 100 6.02 -8.29 -13.47
N ALA A 101 6.05 -8.59 -12.17
CA ALA A 101 6.14 -9.97 -11.68
C ALA A 101 4.94 -10.81 -12.14
N ILE A 102 3.73 -10.24 -12.07
CA ILE A 102 2.51 -10.93 -12.53
C ILE A 102 2.52 -11.10 -14.05
N ALA A 103 2.86 -10.04 -14.80
CA ALA A 103 2.89 -10.08 -16.27
C ALA A 103 3.88 -11.12 -16.82
N LEU A 104 5.05 -11.25 -16.18
CA LEU A 104 6.11 -12.17 -16.61
C LEU A 104 5.98 -13.58 -16.03
N GLY A 105 5.03 -13.83 -15.13
CA GLY A 105 4.98 -15.13 -14.44
C GLY A 105 6.07 -15.31 -13.36
N ASP A 106 6.75 -14.23 -12.95
CA ASP A 106 7.91 -14.28 -12.07
C ASP A 106 7.51 -14.37 -10.58
N TRP A 107 7.16 -15.57 -10.15
CA TRP A 107 6.87 -15.85 -8.75
C TRP A 107 8.10 -15.78 -7.83
N ASN A 108 9.32 -15.80 -8.36
CA ASN A 108 10.53 -15.65 -7.54
C ASN A 108 10.64 -14.22 -7.00
N ALA A 109 10.30 -13.22 -7.81
CA ALA A 109 10.20 -11.83 -7.36
C ALA A 109 9.18 -11.68 -6.21
N VAL A 110 8.01 -12.31 -6.32
CA VAL A 110 6.97 -12.27 -5.28
C VAL A 110 7.42 -13.01 -4.00
N LYS A 111 8.13 -14.13 -4.14
CA LYS A 111 8.68 -14.91 -3.03
C LYS A 111 9.76 -14.15 -2.23
N ALA A 112 10.40 -13.14 -2.81
CA ALA A 112 11.39 -12.32 -2.11
C ALA A 112 10.79 -11.52 -0.94
N ALA A 113 9.45 -11.31 -0.94
CA ALA A 113 8.75 -10.66 0.14
C ALA A 113 8.74 -11.51 1.43
N LYS A 114 9.07 -10.88 2.56
CA LYS A 114 9.11 -11.56 3.88
C LYS A 114 7.75 -12.18 4.22
N GLY A 115 7.77 -13.46 4.59
CA GLY A 115 6.56 -14.20 4.97
C GLY A 115 5.76 -14.75 3.79
N VAL A 116 6.25 -14.64 2.55
CA VAL A 116 5.63 -15.25 1.37
C VAL A 116 6.35 -16.56 1.00
N GLY A 117 5.63 -17.67 1.13
CA GLY A 117 6.13 -18.99 0.73
C GLY A 117 6.04 -19.22 -0.78
N PRO A 118 6.77 -20.22 -1.33
CA PRO A 118 6.77 -20.52 -2.76
C PRO A 118 5.38 -20.87 -3.30
N LYS A 119 4.56 -21.62 -2.55
CA LYS A 119 3.18 -21.95 -2.95
C LYS A 119 2.31 -20.70 -3.07
N THR A 120 2.41 -19.79 -2.09
CA THR A 120 1.66 -18.53 -2.10
C THR A 120 2.13 -17.62 -3.23
N ALA A 121 3.44 -17.53 -3.48
CA ALA A 121 3.98 -16.71 -4.57
C ALA A 121 3.52 -17.18 -5.95
N GLN A 122 3.54 -18.50 -6.21
CA GLN A 122 3.01 -19.07 -7.44
C GLN A 122 1.53 -18.79 -7.60
N ARG A 123 0.76 -18.94 -6.51
CA ARG A 123 -0.67 -18.65 -6.50
C ARG A 123 -0.96 -17.18 -6.81
N VAL A 124 -0.22 -16.25 -6.22
CA VAL A 124 -0.36 -14.80 -6.49
C VAL A 124 -0.21 -14.52 -7.98
N VAL A 125 0.86 -15.00 -8.60
CA VAL A 125 1.12 -14.76 -10.02
C VAL A 125 0.06 -15.40 -10.92
N ASN A 126 -0.36 -16.63 -10.60
CA ASN A 126 -1.34 -17.36 -11.41
C ASN A 126 -2.76 -16.78 -11.29
N GLU A 127 -3.24 -16.52 -10.07
CA GLU A 127 -4.61 -16.03 -9.83
C GLU A 127 -4.79 -14.56 -10.22
N LEU A 128 -3.73 -13.76 -10.13
CA LEU A 128 -3.81 -12.34 -10.46
C LEU A 128 -3.58 -12.04 -11.93
N LYS A 129 -3.12 -13.00 -12.74
CA LYS A 129 -2.85 -12.78 -14.17
C LYS A 129 -4.05 -12.19 -14.91
N ASP A 130 -5.25 -12.67 -14.59
CA ASP A 130 -6.49 -12.23 -15.26
C ASP A 130 -7.08 -10.95 -14.64
N LYS A 131 -6.72 -10.62 -13.38
CA LYS A 131 -7.29 -9.48 -12.63
C LYS A 131 -6.38 -8.25 -12.64
N ALA A 132 -5.07 -8.47 -12.76
CA ALA A 132 -4.04 -7.44 -12.77
C ALA A 132 -4.19 -6.37 -13.87
N PRO A 133 -4.67 -6.68 -15.10
CA PRO A 133 -4.80 -5.68 -16.16
C PRO A 133 -5.64 -4.47 -15.76
N ALA A 134 -6.67 -4.66 -14.93
CA ALA A 134 -7.52 -3.56 -14.45
C ALA A 134 -6.74 -2.56 -13.57
N VAL A 135 -5.89 -3.06 -12.66
CA VAL A 135 -5.07 -2.20 -11.79
C VAL A 135 -3.88 -1.61 -12.55
N MET A 136 -3.30 -2.36 -13.49
CA MET A 136 -2.23 -1.87 -14.36
C MET A 136 -2.68 -0.69 -15.23
N ALA A 137 -3.91 -0.73 -15.73
CA ALA A 137 -4.49 0.38 -16.51
C ALA A 137 -4.60 1.67 -15.68
N MET A 138 -4.77 1.57 -14.35
CA MET A 138 -4.79 2.75 -13.46
C MET A 138 -3.40 3.39 -13.31
N SER A 139 -2.32 2.61 -13.44
CA SER A 139 -0.95 3.16 -13.40
C SER A 139 -0.64 4.01 -14.64
N GLY A 140 -1.25 3.68 -15.78
CA GLY A 140 -1.16 4.48 -17.02
C GLY A 140 -1.99 5.77 -16.98
N ALA A 141 -2.98 5.86 -16.09
CA ALA A 141 -3.73 7.08 -15.81
C ALA A 141 -2.97 7.87 -14.72
N ALA A 142 -1.95 8.62 -15.14
CA ALA A 142 -1.12 9.42 -14.23
C ALA A 142 -1.98 10.23 -13.24
N PRO A 143 -1.78 10.10 -11.92
CA PRO A 143 -2.30 11.09 -10.99
C PRO A 143 -1.44 12.35 -11.16
N ALA A 144 -2.02 13.37 -11.78
CA ALA A 144 -1.47 14.71 -11.72
C ALA A 144 -1.39 15.16 -10.25
N THR A 145 -0.23 15.70 -9.88
CA THR A 145 0.09 16.52 -8.71
C THR A 145 0.54 15.85 -7.40
N ALA A 146 1.86 15.95 -7.18
CA ALA A 146 2.43 16.55 -5.96
C ALA A 146 3.70 17.33 -6.34
N SER A 147 3.54 18.32 -7.21
CA SER A 147 4.45 19.47 -7.26
C SER A 147 3.58 20.70 -7.07
N ALA A 148 3.56 21.22 -5.85
CA ALA A 148 2.97 22.51 -5.55
C ALA A 148 3.81 23.16 -4.44
N ALA A 149 4.52 24.22 -4.87
CA ALA A 149 5.03 25.34 -4.10
C ALA A 149 6.30 25.16 -3.23
N ALA A 150 7.45 25.06 -3.91
CA ALA A 150 8.66 25.77 -3.48
C ALA A 150 8.95 26.88 -4.51
N GLN A 151 8.13 27.93 -4.51
CA GLN A 151 8.37 29.21 -5.18
C GLN A 151 7.26 30.19 -4.76
N ALA A 152 7.55 31.05 -3.78
CA ALA A 152 7.12 32.46 -3.72
C ALA A 152 7.47 33.07 -2.34
N ASN A 153 8.37 34.06 -2.38
CA ASN A 153 8.77 35.05 -1.36
C ASN A 153 9.56 34.57 -0.14
#